data_AF-A0A1D3TL88-F1
#
_entry.id   AF-A0A1D3TL88-F1
#
_cell.length_a   1.000
_cell.length_b   1.000
_cell.length_c   1.000
_cell.angle_alpha   90.00
_cell.angle_beta   90.00
_cell.angle_gamma   90.00
#
_symmetry.space_group_name_H-M   'P 1'
#
loop_
_entity.id
_entity.type
_entity.pdbx_description
1 polymer ?
#
loop_
_entity_poly.entity_id
_entity_poly.type
_entity_poly.pdbx_seq_one_letter_code
_entity_poly.pdbx_strand_id
1 'polypeptide(L)'
;MASNKRKSKKVNLLKNQMLLSKKYVDMNDPIYDSEIEDENCFYTVMNAEEIEYSQKVSEMKNKMYEDLSILSFEEFEKKCDTLINNFFVSYNFQEFIEDIKELNVKKYNDYLVLQLIKKSFDRDDECRINVSCLLNILSITKLINSEQVHRAFEKILLSLDDIKLDCPLCYEIFLKYLRFSTLDNVIDKNYIFKLPTSFFDNLGIANLDEKTLVGCIPRENNAVLNEELNPEGYLEHHSEMRSEKHELQDGRVMKESKHFNGIEEVSEERKNDGNYYDMYAQNLEDVEEKKKGKDEIWKDTLLWVLELNIKEIEKEKKEFKKKSRDFLVDFFNDGNMNEVIDFLNNTNSIFHYEFIRISIIESFSKNNICRKYISYLLDNLCGTYYFKNDIIIAFIRIIGYIDDYEIDFPQSKEMICKFLLRCIYDDVLYPAFLSDIYKLHIGGVTGMMICNKTQQRINDKKKLNFNNINYIWDEDDTYEKMKLKRKINNTLLEYFYSYIDEEEFFLHLDEFLPLYHDLCNYVVKKIFVLNVDVNNDLNMSYKLIDCLINKNFISEKNVEGGVMEVLNSLRDIILDIPKYPIEFKKIVTHLLQKKYISQDIFDVVAKEMEVVFNE
;
A
#
# COMPACT_ATOMS: atom_id res chain seq x y z
N MET A 1 19.42 -21.79 57.39
CA MET A 1 20.66 -21.11 56.94
C MET A 1 20.89 -21.15 55.41
N ALA A 2 19.85 -21.22 54.57
CA ALA A 2 20.00 -21.24 53.10
C ALA A 2 19.57 -19.94 52.38
N SER A 3 18.93 -18.98 53.07
CA SER A 3 18.42 -17.74 52.47
C SER A 3 19.49 -16.64 52.31
N ASN A 4 20.54 -16.64 53.15
CA ASN A 4 21.60 -15.62 53.08
C ASN A 4 22.71 -15.92 52.03
N LYS A 5 22.78 -17.13 51.47
CA LYS A 5 23.74 -17.46 50.40
C LYS A 5 23.32 -16.96 49.00
N ARG A 6 22.04 -16.71 48.76
CA ARG A 6 21.55 -16.19 47.45
C ARG A 6 21.70 -14.66 47.31
N LYS A 7 21.56 -13.90 48.40
CA LYS A 7 21.79 -12.44 48.39
C LYS A 7 23.28 -12.09 48.21
N SER A 8 24.19 -12.86 48.81
CA SER A 8 25.65 -12.71 48.61
C SER A 8 26.10 -12.99 47.16
N LYS A 9 25.46 -13.94 46.45
CA LYS A 9 25.79 -14.24 45.04
C LYS A 9 25.36 -13.12 44.08
N LYS A 10 24.20 -12.46 44.31
CA LYS A 10 23.76 -11.32 43.49
C LYS A 10 24.62 -10.07 43.73
N VAL A 11 25.00 -9.77 44.97
CA VAL A 11 25.89 -8.64 45.28
C VAL A 11 27.30 -8.84 44.73
N ASN A 12 27.82 -10.08 44.73
CA ASN A 12 29.12 -10.39 44.12
C ASN A 12 29.08 -10.40 42.58
N LEU A 13 27.94 -10.69 41.94
CA LEU A 13 27.80 -10.55 40.48
C LEU A 13 27.83 -9.08 40.05
N LEU A 14 27.15 -8.19 40.79
CA LEU A 14 27.16 -6.75 40.56
C LEU A 14 28.54 -6.13 40.82
N LYS A 15 29.26 -6.59 41.86
CA LYS A 15 30.64 -6.18 42.10
C LYS A 15 31.61 -6.68 41.02
N ASN A 16 31.43 -7.90 40.52
CA ASN A 16 32.24 -8.45 39.43
C ASN A 16 31.91 -7.82 38.07
N GLN A 17 30.70 -7.32 37.85
CA GLN A 17 30.36 -6.49 36.67
C GLN A 17 30.94 -5.08 36.76
N MET A 18 31.06 -4.50 37.96
CA MET A 18 31.77 -3.23 38.16
C MET A 18 33.30 -3.34 38.13
N LEU A 19 33.84 -4.55 38.31
CA LEU A 19 35.29 -4.84 38.32
C LEU A 19 35.76 -5.71 37.14
N LEU A 20 34.95 -5.83 36.09
CA LEU A 20 35.45 -6.23 34.78
C LEU A 20 36.39 -5.11 34.30
N SER A 21 37.66 -5.25 34.67
CA SER A 21 38.79 -4.55 34.09
C SER A 21 38.55 -4.45 32.59
N LYS A 22 38.48 -3.22 32.09
CA LYS A 22 38.55 -2.90 30.67
C LYS A 22 39.50 -3.90 30.01
N LYS A 23 38.96 -4.82 29.21
CA LYS A 23 39.80 -5.48 28.21
C LYS A 23 40.26 -4.33 27.34
N TYR A 24 41.56 -4.05 27.36
CA TYR A 24 42.17 -3.11 26.44
C TYR A 24 41.85 -3.63 25.03
N VAL A 25 40.86 -3.01 24.42
CA VAL A 25 40.58 -3.10 22.98
C VAL A 25 41.73 -2.36 22.31
N ASP A 26 42.19 -2.90 21.19
CA ASP A 26 43.37 -2.45 20.46
C ASP A 26 43.33 -0.93 20.19
N MET A 27 44.20 -0.19 20.86
CA MET A 27 44.27 1.28 20.81
C MET A 27 44.83 1.82 19.48
N ASN A 28 45.11 0.94 18.51
CA ASN A 28 45.60 1.31 17.19
C ASN A 28 44.56 1.11 16.07
N ASP A 29 43.28 0.91 16.39
CA ASP A 29 42.21 0.90 15.40
C ASP A 29 41.84 2.34 14.96
N PRO A 30 42.13 2.74 13.71
CA PRO A 30 41.90 4.12 13.24
C PRO A 30 40.41 4.50 13.07
N ILE A 31 39.48 3.57 13.32
CA ILE A 31 38.03 3.76 13.10
C ILE A 31 37.25 3.84 14.43
N TYR A 32 37.87 3.59 15.58
CA TYR A 32 37.17 3.58 16.87
C TYR A 32 37.28 4.93 17.61
N ASP A 33 36.22 5.73 17.55
CA ASP A 33 36.07 6.98 18.30
C ASP A 33 35.19 6.75 19.55
N SER A 34 35.80 6.83 20.73
CA SER A 34 35.13 6.56 22.02
C SER A 34 34.30 7.72 22.56
N GLU A 35 34.20 8.85 21.86
CA GLU A 35 33.47 10.03 22.33
C GLU A 35 32.03 10.15 21.77
N ILE A 36 31.61 9.24 20.88
CA ILE A 36 30.33 9.36 20.15
C ILE A 36 29.14 8.65 20.85
N GLU A 37 29.37 7.75 21.81
CA GLU A 37 28.26 6.92 22.37
C GLU A 37 27.61 7.43 23.67
N ASP A 38 28.14 8.45 24.36
CA ASP A 38 27.64 8.83 25.69
C ASP A 38 26.68 10.04 25.75
N GLU A 39 26.43 10.77 24.64
CA GLU A 39 25.60 11.99 24.67
C GLU A 39 24.09 11.78 24.45
N ASN A 40 23.62 10.56 24.16
CA ASN A 40 22.20 10.30 23.85
C ASN A 40 21.44 9.44 24.89
N CYS A 41 21.79 9.53 26.17
CA CYS A 41 20.96 8.95 27.24
C CYS A 41 20.05 10.00 27.90
N PHE A 42 18.84 10.18 27.36
CA PHE A 42 17.75 10.84 28.07
C PHE A 42 17.32 9.99 29.28
N TYR A 43 17.72 10.38 30.49
CA TYR A 43 17.16 9.79 31.71
C TYR A 43 15.79 10.42 32.00
N THR A 44 14.72 9.75 31.59
CA THR A 44 13.37 10.05 32.09
C THR A 44 13.26 9.51 33.51
N VAL A 45 12.89 10.35 34.49
CA VAL A 45 12.54 9.88 35.83
C VAL A 45 11.23 9.11 35.70
N MET A 46 11.33 7.81 35.50
CA MET A 46 10.18 6.94 35.39
C MET A 46 9.61 6.71 36.79
N ASN A 47 8.35 7.09 37.00
CA ASN A 47 7.65 6.74 38.23
C ASN A 47 7.45 5.22 38.24
N ALA A 48 8.09 4.53 39.19
CA ALA A 48 8.05 3.08 39.30
C ALA A 48 6.62 2.54 39.39
N GLU A 49 5.70 3.31 40.00
CA GLU A 49 4.29 2.97 40.14
C GLU A 49 3.53 3.05 38.81
N GLU A 50 3.86 4.02 37.94
CA GLU A 50 3.27 4.14 36.60
C GLU A 50 3.79 3.06 35.65
N ILE A 51 5.08 2.70 35.74
CA ILE A 51 5.61 1.56 34.99
C ILE A 51 4.91 0.29 35.45
N GLU A 52 4.81 0.06 36.76
CA GLU A 52 4.20 -1.16 37.30
C GLU A 52 2.71 -1.24 36.96
N TYR A 53 1.99 -0.11 36.95
CA TYR A 53 0.60 -0.04 36.50
C TYR A 53 0.48 -0.30 34.99
N SER A 54 1.30 0.35 34.16
CA SER A 54 1.32 0.15 32.71
C SER A 54 1.70 -1.29 32.33
N GLN A 55 2.67 -1.88 33.03
CA GLN A 55 3.05 -3.28 32.89
C GLN A 55 1.93 -4.21 33.34
N LYS A 56 1.27 -3.96 34.47
CA LYS A 56 0.10 -4.75 34.90
C LYS A 56 -1.07 -4.64 33.93
N VAL A 57 -1.34 -3.46 33.37
CA VAL A 57 -2.39 -3.25 32.36
C VAL A 57 -2.01 -3.93 31.05
N SER A 58 -0.74 -3.89 30.65
CA SER A 58 -0.23 -4.60 29.48
C SER A 58 -0.26 -6.11 29.67
N GLU A 59 0.12 -6.61 30.85
CA GLU A 59 0.04 -8.03 31.22
C GLU A 59 -1.40 -8.51 31.33
N MET A 60 -2.32 -7.69 31.85
CA MET A 60 -3.75 -8.02 31.87
C MET A 60 -4.37 -8.00 30.47
N LYS A 61 -3.98 -7.05 29.61
CA LYS A 61 -4.36 -7.07 28.19
C LYS A 61 -3.81 -8.30 27.49
N ASN A 62 -2.52 -8.57 27.66
CA ASN A 62 -1.87 -9.74 27.06
C ASN A 62 -2.49 -11.04 27.58
N LYS A 63 -2.85 -11.14 28.87
CA LYS A 63 -3.62 -12.27 29.41
C LYS A 63 -5.04 -12.37 28.85
N MET A 64 -5.76 -11.24 28.71
CA MET A 64 -7.07 -11.24 28.05
C MET A 64 -6.99 -11.66 26.58
N TYR A 65 -5.88 -11.39 25.89
CA TYR A 65 -5.62 -11.85 24.52
C TYR A 65 -5.07 -13.29 24.47
N GLU A 66 -4.37 -13.79 25.50
CA GLU A 66 -3.97 -15.18 25.64
C GLU A 66 -5.18 -16.11 25.92
N ASP A 67 -6.18 -15.62 26.66
CA ASP A 67 -7.43 -16.35 26.93
C ASP A 67 -8.35 -16.46 25.69
N LEU A 68 -8.06 -15.73 24.60
CA LEU A 68 -8.58 -15.99 23.26
C LEU A 68 -7.43 -16.55 22.40
N SER A 69 -7.27 -17.86 22.33
CA SER A 69 -6.22 -18.48 21.49
C SER A 69 -6.40 -18.16 20.00
N ILE A 70 -5.89 -17.00 19.57
CA ILE A 70 -5.81 -16.61 18.17
C ILE A 70 -4.53 -17.22 17.63
N LEU A 71 -4.65 -18.27 16.82
CA LEU A 71 -3.53 -18.85 16.07
C LEU A 71 -2.73 -17.71 15.42
N SER A 72 -1.42 -17.69 15.66
CA SER A 72 -0.54 -16.69 15.04
C SER A 72 -0.49 -16.92 13.52
N PHE A 73 -0.10 -15.90 12.76
CA PHE A 73 0.02 -16.05 11.31
C PHE A 73 1.07 -17.10 10.93
N GLU A 74 2.22 -17.13 11.61
CA GLU A 74 3.28 -18.12 11.34
C GLU A 74 2.82 -19.56 11.61
N GLU A 75 2.04 -19.78 12.68
CA GLU A 75 1.44 -21.09 12.93
C GLU A 75 0.37 -21.45 11.89
N PHE A 76 -0.41 -20.46 11.43
CA PHE A 76 -1.36 -20.65 10.35
C PHE A 76 -0.65 -21.05 9.05
N GLU A 77 0.47 -20.42 8.68
CA GLU A 77 1.23 -20.77 7.48
C GLU A 77 1.67 -22.25 7.49
N LYS A 78 2.21 -22.72 8.63
CA LYS A 78 2.64 -24.13 8.79
C LYS A 78 1.47 -25.11 8.67
N LYS A 79 0.34 -24.80 9.31
CA LYS A 79 -0.87 -25.64 9.24
C LYS A 79 -1.49 -25.60 7.85
N CYS A 80 -1.55 -24.43 7.22
CA CYS A 80 -2.03 -24.21 5.86
C CYS A 80 -1.24 -25.06 4.86
N ASP A 81 0.09 -25.06 4.96
CA ASP A 81 0.94 -25.88 4.09
C ASP A 81 0.68 -27.38 4.24
N THR A 82 0.49 -27.85 5.48
CA THR A 82 0.16 -29.26 5.75
C THR A 82 -1.20 -29.63 5.15
N LEU A 83 -2.19 -28.77 5.35
CA LEU A 83 -3.57 -28.93 4.88
C LEU A 83 -3.63 -29.00 3.34
N ILE A 84 -2.92 -28.09 2.65
CA ILE A 84 -2.82 -28.10 1.18
C ILE A 84 -2.11 -29.36 0.66
N ASN A 85 -1.01 -29.75 1.29
CA ASN A 85 -0.26 -30.94 0.85
C ASN A 85 -1.09 -32.23 1.02
N ASN A 86 -1.85 -32.35 2.13
CA ASN A 86 -2.75 -33.48 2.34
C ASN A 86 -3.84 -33.52 1.27
N PHE A 87 -4.43 -32.36 0.93
CA PHE A 87 -5.43 -32.26 -0.14
C PHE A 87 -4.89 -32.68 -1.50
N PHE A 88 -3.66 -32.28 -1.85
CA PHE A 88 -3.07 -32.66 -3.14
C PHE A 88 -2.73 -34.15 -3.23
N VAL A 89 -2.70 -34.87 -2.10
CA VAL A 89 -2.52 -36.33 -2.08
C VAL A 89 -3.86 -37.06 -2.10
N SER A 90 -4.86 -36.58 -1.35
CA SER A 90 -6.12 -37.30 -1.14
C SER A 90 -7.30 -36.83 -2.00
N TYR A 91 -7.26 -35.58 -2.47
CA TYR A 91 -8.40 -34.84 -3.04
C TYR A 91 -9.69 -34.92 -2.19
N ASN A 92 -9.54 -35.09 -0.87
CA ASN A 92 -10.67 -35.21 0.04
C ASN A 92 -11.23 -33.82 0.43
N PHE A 93 -12.26 -33.38 -0.29
CA PHE A 93 -12.92 -32.08 -0.04
C PHE A 93 -13.53 -31.98 1.37
N GLN A 94 -14.09 -33.07 1.90
CA GLN A 94 -14.78 -33.04 3.18
C GLN A 94 -13.79 -32.85 4.34
N GLU A 95 -12.69 -33.61 4.34
CA GLU A 95 -11.60 -33.49 5.32
C GLU A 95 -11.01 -32.08 5.29
N PHE A 96 -10.74 -31.54 4.09
CA PHE A 96 -10.24 -30.17 3.92
C PHE A 96 -11.15 -29.12 4.56
N ILE A 97 -12.47 -29.25 4.37
CA ILE A 97 -13.48 -28.34 4.92
C ILE A 97 -13.55 -28.44 6.44
N GLU A 98 -13.46 -29.66 6.98
CA GLU A 98 -13.45 -29.92 8.42
C GLU A 98 -12.19 -29.32 9.07
N ASP A 99 -11.01 -29.55 8.47
CA ASP A 99 -9.73 -29.00 8.95
C ASP A 99 -9.75 -27.47 8.98
N ILE A 100 -10.27 -26.80 7.94
CA ILE A 100 -10.39 -25.34 7.92
C ILE A 100 -11.36 -24.83 8.99
N LYS A 101 -12.47 -25.53 9.20
CA LYS A 101 -13.42 -25.17 10.26
C LYS A 101 -12.80 -25.33 11.64
N GLU A 102 -11.98 -26.36 11.84
CA GLU A 102 -11.25 -26.58 13.10
C GLU A 102 -10.19 -25.50 13.34
N LEU A 103 -9.48 -25.06 12.29
CA LEU A 103 -8.54 -23.94 12.39
C LEU A 103 -9.24 -22.65 12.87
N ASN A 104 -10.49 -22.42 12.48
CA ASN A 104 -11.34 -21.30 12.90
C ASN A 104 -10.69 -19.90 12.75
N VAL A 105 -9.84 -19.71 11.73
CA VAL A 105 -9.12 -18.43 11.51
C VAL A 105 -9.42 -17.84 10.12
N LYS A 106 -10.65 -17.33 9.95
CA LYS A 106 -11.10 -16.78 8.66
C LYS A 106 -10.26 -15.62 8.12
N LYS A 107 -9.62 -14.84 8.99
CA LYS A 107 -8.81 -13.66 8.63
C LYS A 107 -7.57 -13.97 7.79
N TYR A 108 -7.17 -15.25 7.67
CA TYR A 108 -5.99 -15.68 6.91
C TYR A 108 -6.36 -16.51 5.67
N ASN A 109 -7.65 -16.63 5.35
CA ASN A 109 -8.09 -17.49 4.25
C ASN A 109 -7.73 -16.93 2.86
N ASP A 110 -7.43 -15.65 2.72
CA ASP A 110 -6.82 -15.10 1.50
C ASP A 110 -5.43 -15.68 1.24
N TYR A 111 -4.62 -15.87 2.29
CA TYR A 111 -3.34 -16.58 2.18
C TYR A 111 -3.52 -18.05 1.80
N LEU A 112 -4.51 -18.74 2.39
CA LEU A 112 -4.83 -20.13 2.02
C LEU A 112 -5.18 -20.24 0.53
N VAL A 113 -6.05 -19.36 0.01
CA VAL A 113 -6.43 -19.34 -1.41
C VAL A 113 -5.20 -19.07 -2.28
N LEU A 114 -4.37 -18.09 -1.90
CA LEU A 114 -3.12 -17.79 -2.59
C LEU A 114 -2.22 -19.03 -2.69
N GLN A 115 -1.99 -19.73 -1.57
CA GLN A 115 -1.10 -20.89 -1.54
C GLN A 115 -1.70 -22.10 -2.29
N LEU A 116 -3.02 -22.34 -2.18
CA LEU A 116 -3.71 -23.39 -2.92
C LEU A 116 -3.48 -23.25 -4.43
N ILE A 117 -3.74 -22.04 -4.96
CA ILE A 117 -3.58 -21.80 -6.40
C ILE A 117 -2.09 -21.83 -6.74
N LYS A 118 -1.23 -21.08 -6.03
CA LYS A 118 0.20 -20.99 -6.35
C LYS A 118 0.91 -22.36 -6.36
N LYS A 119 0.68 -23.21 -5.36
CA LYS A 119 1.29 -24.55 -5.29
C LYS A 119 0.74 -25.55 -6.31
N SER A 120 -0.36 -25.23 -6.98
CA SER A 120 -0.94 -26.06 -8.05
C SER A 120 -0.33 -25.78 -9.44
N PHE A 121 0.43 -24.69 -9.62
CA PHE A 121 1.00 -24.31 -10.93
C PHE A 121 1.92 -25.41 -11.48
N ASP A 122 2.74 -26.02 -10.60
CA ASP A 122 3.71 -27.06 -10.98
C ASP A 122 3.13 -28.48 -10.90
N ARG A 123 1.81 -28.60 -10.69
CA ARG A 123 1.10 -29.89 -10.61
C ARG A 123 0.46 -30.25 -11.95
N ASP A 124 -0.22 -31.38 -12.00
CA ASP A 124 -0.98 -31.82 -13.16
C ASP A 124 -2.36 -31.13 -13.25
N ASP A 125 -3.04 -31.31 -14.38
CA ASP A 125 -4.34 -30.68 -14.62
C ASP A 125 -5.44 -31.19 -13.70
N GLU A 126 -5.36 -32.46 -13.28
CA GLU A 126 -6.29 -33.03 -12.32
C GLU A 126 -6.23 -32.28 -10.98
N CYS A 127 -5.02 -32.02 -10.47
CA CYS A 127 -4.83 -31.18 -9.30
C CYS A 127 -5.45 -29.78 -9.49
N ARG A 128 -5.23 -29.14 -10.65
CA ARG A 128 -5.74 -27.80 -10.93
C ARG A 128 -7.27 -27.74 -11.01
N ILE A 129 -7.90 -28.75 -11.59
CA ILE A 129 -9.36 -28.88 -11.63
C ILE A 129 -9.90 -29.07 -10.21
N ASN A 130 -9.29 -29.96 -9.41
CA ASN A 130 -9.69 -30.17 -8.03
C ASN A 130 -9.54 -28.92 -7.17
N VAL A 131 -8.48 -28.12 -7.36
CA VAL A 131 -8.35 -26.81 -6.71
C VAL A 131 -9.49 -25.87 -7.14
N SER A 132 -9.85 -25.82 -8.42
CA SER A 132 -10.95 -24.97 -8.91
C SER A 132 -12.29 -25.37 -8.27
N CYS A 133 -12.60 -26.68 -8.25
CA CYS A 133 -13.78 -27.21 -7.56
C CYS A 133 -13.77 -26.90 -6.07
N LEU A 134 -12.60 -27.00 -5.42
CA LEU A 134 -12.45 -26.71 -4.01
C LEU A 134 -12.75 -25.23 -3.71
N LEU A 135 -12.24 -24.29 -4.52
CA LEU A 135 -12.54 -22.87 -4.37
C LEU A 135 -14.04 -22.58 -4.45
N ASN A 136 -14.74 -23.22 -5.38
CA ASN A 136 -16.21 -23.12 -5.48
C ASN A 136 -16.88 -23.63 -4.20
N ILE A 137 -16.53 -24.84 -3.74
CA ILE A 137 -17.10 -25.42 -2.51
C ILE A 137 -16.81 -24.54 -1.29
N LEU A 138 -15.59 -24.01 -1.14
CA LEU A 138 -15.23 -23.10 -0.05
C LEU A 138 -16.03 -21.79 -0.10
N SER A 139 -16.34 -21.30 -1.30
CA SER A 139 -17.18 -20.11 -1.52
C SER A 139 -18.63 -20.39 -1.11
N ILE A 140 -19.22 -21.49 -1.61
CA ILE A 140 -20.59 -21.92 -1.28
C ILE A 140 -20.76 -22.15 0.23
N THR A 141 -19.76 -22.76 0.88
CA THR A 141 -19.75 -23.01 2.33
C THR A 141 -19.42 -21.76 3.16
N LYS A 142 -19.17 -20.61 2.53
CA LYS A 142 -18.83 -19.32 3.17
C LYS A 142 -17.61 -19.41 4.08
N LEU A 143 -16.67 -20.29 3.72
CA LEU A 143 -15.36 -20.39 4.35
C LEU A 143 -14.40 -19.35 3.76
N ILE A 144 -14.52 -19.05 2.48
CA ILE A 144 -13.84 -17.93 1.82
C ILE A 144 -14.88 -16.92 1.32
N ASN A 145 -14.46 -15.67 1.11
CA ASN A 145 -15.28 -14.64 0.49
C ASN A 145 -14.62 -14.09 -0.78
N SER A 146 -15.41 -13.38 -1.61
CA SER A 146 -14.92 -12.88 -2.90
C SER A 146 -13.76 -11.88 -2.76
N GLU A 147 -13.75 -11.06 -1.70
CA GLU A 147 -12.65 -10.12 -1.46
C GLU A 147 -11.32 -10.84 -1.16
N GLN A 148 -11.36 -11.96 -0.43
CA GLN A 148 -10.20 -12.79 -0.13
C GLN A 148 -9.65 -13.44 -1.40
N VAL A 149 -10.53 -13.96 -2.25
CA VAL A 149 -10.15 -14.53 -3.54
C VAL A 149 -9.57 -13.44 -4.44
N HIS A 150 -10.19 -12.27 -4.49
CA HIS A 150 -9.71 -11.14 -5.26
C HIS A 150 -8.28 -10.71 -4.85
N ARG A 151 -8.01 -10.58 -3.54
CA ARG A 151 -6.66 -10.26 -3.06
C ARG A 151 -5.64 -11.34 -3.39
N ALA A 152 -6.02 -12.62 -3.29
CA ALA A 152 -5.17 -13.73 -3.67
C ALA A 152 -4.85 -13.69 -5.18
N PHE A 153 -5.84 -13.43 -6.03
CA PHE A 153 -5.67 -13.28 -7.47
C PHE A 153 -4.77 -12.09 -7.83
N GLU A 154 -4.96 -10.92 -7.21
CA GLU A 154 -4.06 -9.77 -7.41
C GLU A 154 -2.63 -10.09 -6.98
N LYS A 155 -2.43 -10.81 -5.86
CA LYS A 155 -1.08 -11.23 -5.45
C LYS A 155 -0.45 -12.22 -6.43
N ILE A 156 -1.21 -13.18 -6.96
CA ILE A 156 -0.71 -14.12 -7.98
C ILE A 156 -0.35 -13.36 -9.25
N LEU A 157 -1.23 -12.48 -9.71
CA LEU A 157 -1.04 -11.61 -10.89
C LEU A 157 0.28 -10.83 -10.80
N LEU A 158 0.54 -10.20 -9.65
CA LEU A 158 1.79 -9.45 -9.38
C LEU A 158 3.04 -10.35 -9.33
N SER A 159 2.89 -11.66 -9.19
CA SER A 159 3.98 -12.62 -9.13
C SER A 159 4.06 -13.53 -10.36
N LEU A 160 3.26 -13.29 -11.41
CA LEU A 160 3.24 -14.17 -12.59
C LEU A 160 4.56 -14.18 -13.35
N ASP A 161 5.26 -13.05 -13.43
CA ASP A 161 6.57 -12.97 -14.10
C ASP A 161 7.62 -13.82 -13.36
N ASP A 162 7.60 -13.82 -12.01
CA ASP A 162 8.45 -14.69 -11.20
C ASP A 162 8.05 -16.16 -11.37
N ILE A 163 6.76 -16.47 -11.28
CA ILE A 163 6.23 -17.84 -11.44
C ILE A 163 6.53 -18.38 -12.83
N LYS A 164 6.58 -17.53 -13.87
CA LYS A 164 6.92 -17.92 -15.24
C LYS A 164 8.29 -18.58 -15.35
N LEU A 165 9.22 -18.22 -14.48
CA LEU A 165 10.57 -18.79 -14.46
C LEU A 165 10.54 -20.30 -14.13
N ASP A 166 9.63 -20.71 -13.25
CA ASP A 166 9.45 -22.10 -12.85
C ASP A 166 8.39 -22.82 -13.71
N CYS A 167 7.33 -22.10 -14.10
CA CYS A 167 6.19 -22.61 -14.85
C CYS A 167 5.88 -21.72 -16.07
N PRO A 168 6.38 -22.05 -17.28
CA PRO A 168 6.20 -21.23 -18.48
C PRO A 168 4.74 -21.00 -18.89
N LEU A 169 3.83 -21.91 -18.52
CA LEU A 169 2.39 -21.85 -18.83
C LEU A 169 1.57 -21.11 -17.75
N CYS A 170 2.22 -20.37 -16.84
CA CYS A 170 1.55 -19.75 -15.70
C CYS A 170 0.39 -18.80 -16.10
N TYR A 171 0.54 -18.04 -17.19
CA TYR A 171 -0.52 -17.14 -17.67
C TYR A 171 -1.76 -17.90 -18.14
N GLU A 172 -1.58 -19.02 -18.84
CA GLU A 172 -2.69 -19.88 -19.30
C GLU A 172 -3.40 -20.52 -18.11
N ILE A 173 -2.63 -21.03 -17.15
CA ILE A 173 -3.14 -21.65 -15.92
C ILE A 173 -3.94 -20.62 -15.11
N PHE A 174 -3.40 -19.41 -14.91
CA PHE A 174 -4.08 -18.34 -14.20
C PHE A 174 -5.38 -17.93 -14.90
N LEU A 175 -5.37 -17.83 -16.24
CA LEU A 175 -6.57 -17.50 -17.01
C LEU A 175 -7.65 -18.60 -16.89
N LYS A 176 -7.27 -19.88 -16.88
CA LYS A 176 -8.19 -21.00 -16.60
C LYS A 176 -8.82 -20.87 -15.21
N TYR A 177 -8.01 -20.62 -14.18
CA TYR A 177 -8.51 -20.38 -12.82
C TYR A 177 -9.48 -19.20 -12.76
N LEU A 178 -9.16 -18.11 -13.47
CA LEU A 178 -10.03 -16.95 -13.55
C LEU A 178 -11.36 -17.27 -14.23
N ARG A 179 -11.33 -18.00 -15.34
CA ARG A 179 -12.55 -18.43 -16.03
C ARG A 179 -13.44 -19.27 -15.12
N PHE A 180 -12.89 -20.33 -14.52
CA PHE A 180 -13.68 -21.20 -13.64
C PHE A 180 -14.21 -20.45 -12.42
N SER A 181 -13.37 -19.63 -11.78
CA SER A 181 -13.80 -18.80 -10.64
C SER A 181 -14.90 -17.79 -11.02
N THR A 182 -14.92 -17.33 -12.28
CA THR A 182 -15.98 -16.45 -12.79
C THR A 182 -17.26 -17.23 -13.05
N LEU A 183 -17.18 -18.41 -13.68
CA LEU A 183 -18.34 -19.30 -13.93
C LEU A 183 -19.00 -19.73 -12.60
N ASP A 184 -18.18 -20.01 -11.59
CA ASP A 184 -18.63 -20.41 -10.27
C ASP A 184 -19.05 -19.22 -9.38
N ASN A 185 -19.03 -17.99 -9.90
CA ASN A 185 -19.34 -16.75 -9.16
C ASN A 185 -18.50 -16.58 -7.87
N VAL A 186 -17.28 -17.11 -7.86
CA VAL A 186 -16.31 -16.96 -6.77
C VAL A 186 -15.66 -15.57 -6.83
N ILE A 187 -15.45 -15.05 -8.04
CA ILE A 187 -14.92 -13.71 -8.31
C ILE A 187 -15.86 -12.91 -9.22
N ASP A 188 -15.81 -11.59 -9.11
CA ASP A 188 -16.58 -10.69 -9.96
C ASP A 188 -16.25 -10.88 -11.45
N LYS A 189 -17.29 -11.00 -12.29
CA LYS A 189 -17.16 -11.23 -13.74
C LYS A 189 -16.39 -10.13 -14.48
N ASN A 190 -16.36 -8.92 -13.93
CA ASN A 190 -15.64 -7.80 -14.53
C ASN A 190 -14.15 -7.77 -14.15
N TYR A 191 -13.69 -8.67 -13.28
CA TYR A 191 -12.29 -8.72 -12.85
C TYR A 191 -11.33 -8.91 -14.04
N ILE A 192 -11.70 -9.73 -15.02
CA ILE A 192 -10.88 -9.95 -16.23
C ILE A 192 -10.56 -8.65 -16.96
N PHE A 193 -11.50 -7.72 -17.05
CA PHE A 193 -11.28 -6.42 -17.71
C PHE A 193 -10.33 -5.50 -16.92
N LYS A 194 -10.14 -5.79 -15.62
CA LYS A 194 -9.19 -5.08 -14.77
C LYS A 194 -7.77 -5.61 -14.94
N LEU A 195 -7.52 -6.74 -15.62
CA LEU A 195 -6.16 -7.27 -15.78
C LEU A 195 -5.23 -6.30 -16.56
N PRO A 196 -3.92 -6.22 -16.23
CA PRO A 196 -2.94 -5.44 -16.97
C PRO A 196 -2.88 -5.83 -18.45
N THR A 197 -2.58 -4.88 -19.35
CA THR A 197 -2.43 -5.19 -20.78
C THR A 197 -1.27 -6.15 -21.05
N SER A 198 -0.20 -6.03 -20.25
CA SER A 198 0.95 -6.94 -20.30
C SER A 198 0.59 -8.40 -20.06
N PHE A 199 -0.50 -8.67 -19.32
CA PHE A 199 -0.98 -10.04 -19.10
C PHE A 199 -1.45 -10.69 -20.41
N PHE A 200 -2.25 -9.96 -21.19
CA PHE A 200 -2.79 -10.43 -22.46
C PHE A 200 -1.76 -10.41 -23.59
N ASP A 201 -0.80 -9.48 -23.54
CA ASP A 201 0.37 -9.46 -24.42
C ASP A 201 1.20 -10.75 -24.26
N ASN A 202 1.44 -11.20 -23.02
CA ASN A 202 2.16 -12.45 -22.72
C ASN A 202 1.41 -13.71 -23.22
N LEU A 203 0.08 -13.66 -23.27
CA LEU A 203 -0.77 -14.73 -23.82
C LEU A 203 -0.86 -14.70 -25.35
N GLY A 204 -0.29 -13.69 -26.02
CA GLY A 204 -0.31 -13.58 -27.48
C GLY A 204 -1.71 -13.33 -28.06
N ILE A 205 -2.62 -12.74 -27.27
CA ILE A 205 -4.04 -12.63 -27.65
C ILE A 205 -4.26 -11.79 -28.90
N ALA A 206 -3.37 -10.85 -29.18
CA ALA A 206 -3.40 -10.05 -30.41
C ALA A 206 -3.54 -10.90 -31.69
N ASN A 207 -2.98 -12.12 -31.68
CA ASN A 207 -2.96 -13.03 -32.84
C ASN A 207 -4.12 -14.05 -32.86
N LEU A 208 -5.05 -14.01 -31.90
CA LEU A 208 -6.19 -14.94 -31.85
C LEU A 208 -7.29 -14.52 -32.83
N ASP A 209 -7.64 -15.39 -33.77
CA ASP A 209 -8.79 -15.22 -34.65
C ASP A 209 -9.79 -16.36 -34.42
N GLU A 210 -11.10 -16.07 -34.41
CA GLU A 210 -12.14 -17.11 -34.27
C GLU A 210 -11.99 -18.22 -35.33
N LYS A 211 -11.57 -17.84 -36.54
CA LYS A 211 -11.40 -18.77 -37.67
C LYS A 211 -10.29 -19.79 -37.45
N THR A 212 -9.27 -19.49 -36.66
CA THR A 212 -8.18 -20.44 -36.35
C THR A 212 -8.55 -21.40 -35.21
N LEU A 213 -9.53 -21.06 -34.37
CA LEU A 213 -10.01 -21.92 -33.27
C LEU A 213 -11.17 -22.84 -33.65
N VAL A 214 -12.04 -22.42 -34.58
CA VAL A 214 -13.29 -23.12 -34.98
C VAL A 214 -13.05 -24.24 -36.02
N GLY A 215 -11.80 -24.54 -36.38
CA GLY A 215 -11.46 -25.49 -37.45
C GLY A 215 -11.84 -26.97 -37.24
N CYS A 216 -12.45 -27.38 -36.12
CA CYS A 216 -12.82 -28.77 -35.85
C CYS A 216 -14.08 -28.92 -34.98
N ILE A 217 -15.29 -28.63 -35.49
CA ILE A 217 -16.55 -29.25 -34.99
C ILE A 217 -17.50 -29.48 -36.18
N PRO A 218 -18.06 -30.70 -36.40
CA PRO A 218 -19.18 -30.90 -37.32
C PRO A 218 -20.43 -30.23 -36.75
N ARG A 219 -21.04 -29.31 -37.49
CA ARG A 219 -22.32 -28.70 -37.13
C ARG A 219 -23.41 -29.77 -37.14
N GLU A 220 -23.97 -30.10 -35.98
CA GLU A 220 -25.34 -30.59 -35.89
C GLU A 220 -26.20 -29.56 -35.15
N ASN A 221 -26.99 -28.86 -35.97
CA ASN A 221 -28.29 -28.26 -35.72
C ASN A 221 -28.66 -27.88 -34.28
N ASN A 222 -28.83 -26.58 -34.05
CA ASN A 222 -30.10 -26.07 -33.56
C ASN A 222 -30.35 -24.66 -34.12
N ALA A 223 -31.24 -24.61 -35.11
CA ALA A 223 -31.97 -23.40 -35.41
C ALA A 223 -32.87 -23.08 -34.20
N VAL A 224 -32.98 -21.80 -33.84
CA VAL A 224 -34.24 -21.06 -33.58
C VAL A 224 -33.91 -19.74 -32.87
N LEU A 225 -34.24 -18.66 -33.59
CA LEU A 225 -34.59 -17.28 -33.17
C LEU A 225 -33.46 -16.31 -32.73
N ASN A 226 -33.00 -15.56 -33.73
CA ASN A 226 -32.73 -14.13 -33.59
C ASN A 226 -34.05 -13.41 -33.29
N GLU A 227 -34.11 -12.63 -32.21
CA GLU A 227 -34.97 -11.45 -32.16
C GLU A 227 -34.23 -10.36 -31.36
N GLU A 228 -33.99 -9.25 -32.06
CA GLU A 228 -33.35 -8.04 -31.59
C GLU A 228 -34.20 -7.36 -30.52
N LEU A 229 -33.59 -6.84 -29.45
CA LEU A 229 -34.25 -5.92 -28.54
C LEU A 229 -33.31 -4.78 -28.16
N ASN A 230 -33.73 -3.57 -28.54
CA ASN A 230 -33.41 -2.30 -27.89
C ASN A 230 -34.59 -1.33 -28.17
N PRO A 231 -34.78 -0.22 -27.43
CA PRO A 231 -35.24 -0.13 -26.05
C PRO A 231 -36.51 0.78 -25.91
N GLU A 232 -36.98 0.96 -24.67
CA GLU A 232 -38.00 1.92 -24.17
C GLU A 232 -39.49 1.54 -24.25
N GLY A 233 -40.22 1.74 -23.14
CA GLY A 233 -41.69 1.81 -23.15
C GLY A 233 -42.39 1.39 -21.85
N TYR A 234 -42.88 2.38 -21.12
CA TYR A 234 -43.70 2.34 -19.92
C TYR A 234 -44.99 1.47 -19.96
N LEU A 235 -45.45 1.11 -18.75
CA LEU A 235 -46.83 0.99 -18.23
C LEU A 235 -47.57 -0.37 -18.22
N GLU A 236 -48.25 -0.53 -17.08
CA GLU A 236 -49.18 -1.54 -16.57
C GLU A 236 -50.27 -2.01 -17.55
N HIS A 237 -50.68 -3.29 -17.47
CA HIS A 237 -52.05 -3.69 -17.07
C HIS A 237 -52.28 -5.22 -17.02
N HIS A 238 -53.24 -5.55 -16.16
CA HIS A 238 -53.78 -6.84 -15.74
C HIS A 238 -54.42 -7.76 -16.81
N SER A 239 -54.62 -9.03 -16.38
CA SER A 239 -55.72 -9.97 -16.73
C SER A 239 -55.61 -10.68 -18.11
N GLU A 240 -55.96 -11.96 -18.33
CA GLU A 240 -56.99 -12.85 -17.78
C GLU A 240 -56.61 -14.34 -17.87
N MET A 241 -57.35 -15.15 -17.11
CA MET A 241 -57.40 -16.62 -17.10
C MET A 241 -57.92 -17.27 -18.40
N ARG A 242 -57.49 -18.51 -18.65
CA ARG A 242 -58.33 -19.73 -18.90
C ARG A 242 -57.39 -20.90 -19.20
N SER A 243 -57.26 -21.91 -18.35
CA SER A 243 -58.14 -23.07 -18.16
C SER A 243 -58.35 -23.88 -19.44
N GLU A 244 -57.74 -25.07 -19.54
CA GLU A 244 -58.47 -26.32 -19.81
C GLU A 244 -57.63 -27.56 -19.50
N LYS A 245 -58.29 -28.51 -18.81
CA LYS A 245 -57.81 -29.83 -18.42
C LYS A 245 -57.94 -30.80 -19.60
N HIS A 246 -57.14 -31.85 -19.67
CA HIS A 246 -57.68 -33.22 -19.75
C HIS A 246 -56.62 -34.30 -19.49
N GLU A 247 -57.14 -35.43 -19.05
CA GLU A 247 -56.59 -36.54 -18.31
C GLU A 247 -56.35 -37.79 -19.19
N LEU A 248 -55.52 -38.70 -18.67
CA LEU A 248 -55.57 -40.18 -18.74
C LEU A 248 -54.92 -41.00 -19.90
N GLN A 249 -54.06 -41.93 -19.43
CA GLN A 249 -53.99 -43.39 -19.68
C GLN A 249 -53.16 -44.03 -20.82
N ASP A 250 -52.12 -44.75 -20.35
CA ASP A 250 -51.81 -46.18 -20.48
C ASP A 250 -51.62 -46.88 -21.85
N GLY A 251 -50.61 -47.78 -21.90
CA GLY A 251 -50.56 -48.89 -22.88
C GLY A 251 -49.18 -49.39 -23.31
N ARG A 252 -48.69 -50.46 -22.68
CA ARG A 252 -47.58 -51.35 -23.12
C ARG A 252 -48.04 -52.31 -24.24
N VAL A 253 -47.16 -52.68 -25.19
CA VAL A 253 -47.15 -53.98 -25.90
C VAL A 253 -45.71 -54.43 -26.27
N MET A 254 -45.47 -55.74 -26.16
CA MET A 254 -44.26 -56.56 -26.41
C MET A 254 -44.03 -56.98 -27.88
N LYS A 255 -42.84 -57.55 -28.17
CA LYS A 255 -42.57 -58.78 -28.99
C LYS A 255 -41.08 -59.20 -28.80
N GLU A 256 -40.74 -60.33 -28.15
CA GLU A 256 -40.49 -61.71 -28.69
C GLU A 256 -39.40 -61.80 -29.78
N SER A 257 -38.52 -62.81 -29.92
CA SER A 257 -38.01 -63.97 -29.14
C SER A 257 -36.97 -64.71 -30.03
N LYS A 258 -35.98 -65.43 -29.45
CA LYS A 258 -35.57 -66.84 -29.76
C LYS A 258 -34.10 -67.18 -29.39
N HIS A 259 -33.96 -68.25 -28.60
CA HIS A 259 -32.75 -69.02 -28.28
C HIS A 259 -32.45 -70.09 -29.34
N PHE A 260 -31.19 -70.56 -29.42
CA PHE A 260 -30.85 -71.99 -29.47
C PHE A 260 -29.39 -72.29 -29.03
N ASN A 261 -29.18 -73.50 -28.50
CA ASN A 261 -28.07 -74.02 -27.67
C ASN A 261 -26.82 -74.53 -28.43
N GLY A 262 -25.68 -74.66 -27.70
CA GLY A 262 -24.98 -75.96 -27.61
C GLY A 262 -23.43 -76.03 -27.66
N ILE A 263 -22.85 -76.57 -26.58
CA ILE A 263 -21.75 -77.57 -26.47
C ILE A 263 -20.28 -77.08 -26.33
N GLU A 264 -19.63 -77.64 -25.29
CA GLU A 264 -18.23 -77.54 -24.84
C GLU A 264 -17.22 -78.26 -25.77
N GLU A 265 -15.97 -77.78 -25.82
CA GLU A 265 -14.79 -78.66 -25.87
C GLU A 265 -13.52 -77.92 -25.39
N VAL A 266 -12.69 -78.64 -24.63
CA VAL A 266 -11.45 -78.21 -23.98
C VAL A 266 -10.27 -78.41 -24.93
N SER A 267 -9.39 -77.42 -25.07
CA SER A 267 -7.98 -77.63 -25.40
C SER A 267 -7.09 -76.57 -24.77
N GLU A 268 -6.19 -77.02 -23.89
CA GLU A 268 -5.06 -76.25 -23.38
C GLU A 268 -4.00 -76.11 -24.48
N GLU A 269 -3.75 -74.89 -24.95
CA GLU A 269 -2.46 -74.52 -25.52
C GLU A 269 -1.95 -73.25 -24.84
N ARG A 270 -0.82 -73.39 -24.15
CA ARG A 270 -0.06 -72.26 -23.59
C ARG A 270 0.44 -71.37 -24.73
N LYS A 271 0.04 -70.10 -24.73
CA LYS A 271 0.85 -69.01 -25.28
C LYS A 271 0.88 -67.87 -24.26
N ASN A 272 2.04 -67.71 -23.64
CA ASN A 272 2.43 -66.48 -22.97
C ASN A 272 2.64 -65.39 -24.03
N ASP A 273 2.56 -64.15 -23.55
CA ASP A 273 2.96 -62.89 -24.18
C ASP A 273 1.87 -62.15 -24.99
N GLY A 274 1.16 -61.27 -24.28
CA GLY A 274 0.24 -60.28 -24.86
C GLY A 274 -0.10 -59.10 -23.94
N ASN A 275 0.16 -59.20 -22.63
CA ASN A 275 -0.29 -58.18 -21.66
C ASN A 275 0.69 -57.02 -21.41
N TYR A 276 1.86 -57.02 -22.05
CA TYR A 276 2.77 -55.88 -21.94
C TYR A 276 2.35 -54.75 -22.89
N TYR A 277 1.95 -55.07 -24.13
CA TYR A 277 1.57 -54.06 -25.13
C TYR A 277 0.19 -53.42 -24.90
N ASP A 278 -0.78 -54.14 -24.30
CA ASP A 278 -2.12 -53.61 -24.03
C ASP A 278 -2.12 -52.53 -22.94
N MET A 279 -1.27 -52.66 -21.92
CA MET A 279 -1.10 -51.61 -20.91
C MET A 279 -0.44 -50.36 -21.49
N TYR A 280 0.53 -50.47 -22.41
CA TYR A 280 1.09 -49.29 -23.08
C TYR A 280 0.10 -48.65 -24.05
N ALA A 281 -0.74 -49.45 -24.73
CA ALA A 281 -1.77 -48.94 -25.63
C ALA A 281 -2.88 -48.21 -24.87
N GLN A 282 -3.38 -48.77 -23.76
CA GLN A 282 -4.34 -48.12 -22.87
C GLN A 282 -3.75 -46.87 -22.21
N ASN A 283 -2.51 -46.92 -21.74
CA ASN A 283 -1.82 -45.73 -21.24
C ASN A 283 -1.59 -44.67 -22.33
N LEU A 284 -1.42 -45.06 -23.61
CA LEU A 284 -1.33 -44.11 -24.72
C LEU A 284 -2.70 -43.49 -25.05
N GLU A 285 -3.76 -44.29 -25.08
CA GLU A 285 -5.14 -43.84 -25.31
C GLU A 285 -5.60 -42.92 -24.17
N ASP A 286 -5.36 -43.27 -22.92
CA ASP A 286 -5.63 -42.44 -21.74
C ASP A 286 -4.82 -41.13 -21.76
N VAL A 287 -3.57 -41.17 -22.26
CA VAL A 287 -2.74 -39.96 -22.42
C VAL A 287 -3.24 -39.09 -23.57
N GLU A 288 -3.72 -39.67 -24.67
CA GLU A 288 -4.32 -38.95 -25.80
C GLU A 288 -5.67 -38.34 -25.43
N GLU A 289 -6.52 -39.04 -24.69
CA GLU A 289 -7.80 -38.51 -24.18
C GLU A 289 -7.58 -37.39 -23.16
N LYS A 290 -6.63 -37.57 -22.22
CA LYS A 290 -6.24 -36.50 -21.29
C LYS A 290 -5.64 -35.30 -22.02
N LYS A 291 -4.89 -35.49 -23.10
CA LYS A 291 -4.39 -34.38 -23.95
C LYS A 291 -5.53 -33.68 -24.69
N LYS A 292 -6.48 -34.42 -25.27
CA LYS A 292 -7.67 -33.85 -25.93
C LYS A 292 -8.51 -33.01 -24.97
N GLY A 293 -8.80 -33.52 -23.77
CA GLY A 293 -9.54 -32.77 -22.74
C GLY A 293 -8.83 -31.49 -22.29
N LYS A 294 -7.49 -31.50 -22.20
CA LYS A 294 -6.69 -30.30 -21.90
C LYS A 294 -6.78 -29.25 -22.99
N ASP A 295 -6.68 -29.69 -24.25
CA ASP A 295 -6.77 -28.83 -25.41
C ASP A 295 -8.19 -28.23 -25.54
N GLU A 296 -9.23 -28.98 -25.18
CA GLU A 296 -10.62 -28.49 -25.13
C GLU A 296 -10.82 -27.43 -24.05
N ILE A 297 -10.41 -27.67 -22.80
CA ILE A 297 -10.55 -26.69 -21.71
C ILE A 297 -9.84 -25.37 -22.07
N TRP A 298 -8.65 -25.45 -22.67
CA TRP A 298 -7.93 -24.26 -23.09
C TRP A 298 -8.62 -23.55 -24.26
N LYS A 299 -9.08 -24.29 -25.27
CA LYS A 299 -9.86 -23.73 -26.40
C LYS A 299 -11.11 -22.99 -25.90
N ASP A 300 -11.88 -23.59 -25.01
CA ASP A 300 -13.06 -22.95 -24.45
C ASP A 300 -12.70 -21.70 -23.62
N THR A 301 -11.53 -21.72 -22.98
CA THR A 301 -11.03 -20.55 -22.24
C THR A 301 -10.67 -19.40 -23.18
N LEU A 302 -10.06 -19.71 -24.31
CA LEU A 302 -9.77 -18.72 -25.35
C LEU A 302 -11.04 -18.23 -26.04
N LEU A 303 -12.03 -19.10 -26.27
CA LEU A 303 -13.32 -18.72 -26.82
C LEU A 303 -14.04 -17.73 -25.88
N TRP A 304 -14.05 -18.03 -24.58
CA TRP A 304 -14.59 -17.12 -23.56
C TRP A 304 -13.91 -15.73 -23.61
N VAL A 305 -12.59 -15.67 -23.77
CA VAL A 305 -11.87 -14.39 -23.95
C VAL A 305 -12.28 -13.65 -25.22
N LEU A 306 -12.47 -14.36 -26.33
CA LEU A 306 -12.90 -13.78 -27.61
C LEU A 306 -14.32 -13.21 -27.52
N GLU A 307 -15.24 -13.94 -26.89
CA GLU A 307 -16.62 -13.50 -26.63
C GLU A 307 -16.67 -12.20 -25.83
N LEU A 308 -15.72 -12.00 -24.91
CA LEU A 308 -15.60 -10.78 -24.11
C LEU A 308 -14.96 -9.60 -24.84
N ASN A 309 -14.53 -9.77 -26.09
CA ASN A 309 -13.91 -8.75 -26.93
C ASN A 309 -12.77 -7.97 -26.22
N ILE A 310 -11.91 -8.71 -25.52
CA ILE A 310 -10.80 -8.15 -24.71
C ILE A 310 -9.90 -7.23 -25.54
N LYS A 311 -9.70 -7.54 -26.84
CA LYS A 311 -8.89 -6.72 -27.75
C LYS A 311 -9.39 -5.27 -27.87
N GLU A 312 -10.70 -5.07 -27.94
CA GLU A 312 -11.29 -3.74 -28.03
C GLU A 312 -11.19 -3.02 -26.67
N ILE A 313 -11.51 -3.73 -25.59
CA ILE A 313 -11.42 -3.21 -24.22
C ILE A 313 -10.00 -2.76 -23.87
N GLU A 314 -8.97 -3.46 -24.33
CA GLU A 314 -7.57 -3.04 -24.14
C GLU A 314 -7.24 -1.75 -24.88
N LYS A 315 -7.80 -1.53 -26.08
CA LYS A 315 -7.63 -0.27 -26.82
C LYS A 315 -8.32 0.86 -26.08
N GLU A 316 -9.56 0.67 -25.64
CA GLU A 316 -10.29 1.64 -24.83
C GLU A 316 -9.53 1.97 -23.54
N LYS A 317 -8.97 0.97 -22.86
CA LYS A 317 -8.17 1.16 -21.66
C LYS A 317 -6.92 2.01 -21.93
N LYS A 318 -6.21 1.76 -23.04
CA LYS A 318 -5.04 2.57 -23.42
C LYS A 318 -5.44 4.03 -23.71
N GLU A 319 -6.56 4.24 -24.39
CA GLU A 319 -7.11 5.59 -24.63
C GLU A 319 -7.55 6.27 -23.33
N PHE A 320 -8.22 5.55 -22.44
CA PHE A 320 -8.65 6.04 -21.14
C PHE A 320 -7.47 6.48 -20.28
N LYS A 321 -6.37 5.72 -20.25
CA LYS A 321 -5.14 6.12 -19.54
C LYS A 321 -4.58 7.44 -20.07
N LYS A 322 -4.62 7.64 -21.39
CA LYS A 322 -4.16 8.89 -22.02
C LYS A 322 -5.07 10.05 -21.63
N LYS A 323 -6.39 9.91 -21.82
CA LYS A 323 -7.39 10.91 -21.41
C LYS A 323 -7.29 11.27 -19.94
N SER A 324 -7.05 10.27 -19.08
CA SER A 324 -6.86 10.48 -17.63
C SER A 324 -5.67 11.36 -17.32
N ARG A 325 -4.51 11.14 -17.98
CA ARG A 325 -3.34 11.99 -17.80
C ARG A 325 -3.56 13.40 -18.31
N ASP A 326 -4.16 13.53 -19.50
CA ASP A 326 -4.46 14.82 -20.10
C ASP A 326 -5.40 15.63 -19.17
N PHE A 327 -6.45 15.00 -18.65
CA PHE A 327 -7.38 15.58 -17.68
C PHE A 327 -6.70 15.97 -16.35
N LEU A 328 -5.80 15.13 -15.83
CA LEU A 328 -5.13 15.38 -14.55
C LEU A 328 -4.23 16.62 -14.59
N VAL A 329 -3.75 17.05 -15.76
CA VAL A 329 -2.99 18.30 -15.89
C VAL A 329 -3.83 19.49 -15.42
N ASP A 330 -5.08 19.58 -15.87
CA ASP A 330 -5.99 20.67 -15.51
C ASP A 330 -6.42 20.55 -14.04
N PHE A 331 -6.80 19.34 -13.61
CA PHE A 331 -7.16 19.07 -12.22
C PHE A 331 -6.05 19.44 -11.22
N PHE A 332 -4.77 19.20 -11.55
CA PHE A 332 -3.66 19.60 -10.67
C PHE A 332 -3.44 21.11 -10.62
N ASN A 333 -3.94 21.88 -11.61
CA ASN A 333 -3.87 23.33 -11.60
C ASN A 333 -4.96 23.96 -10.73
N ASP A 334 -6.19 23.45 -10.79
CA ASP A 334 -7.35 24.08 -10.14
C ASP A 334 -7.95 23.30 -8.95
N GLY A 335 -7.70 22.00 -8.84
CA GLY A 335 -8.26 21.12 -7.81
C GLY A 335 -9.78 20.89 -7.92
N ASN A 336 -10.39 21.06 -9.09
CA ASN A 336 -11.84 20.98 -9.25
C ASN A 336 -12.37 19.54 -9.19
N MET A 337 -12.96 19.18 -8.05
CA MET A 337 -13.49 17.83 -7.80
C MET A 337 -14.73 17.48 -8.62
N ASN A 338 -15.57 18.47 -8.93
CA ASN A 338 -16.82 18.22 -9.65
C ASN A 338 -16.53 17.78 -11.10
N GLU A 339 -15.53 18.39 -11.73
CA GLU A 339 -15.08 17.99 -13.06
C GLU A 339 -14.53 16.57 -13.08
N VAL A 340 -13.88 16.11 -11.99
CA VAL A 340 -13.43 14.72 -11.88
C VAL A 340 -14.63 13.77 -11.84
N ILE A 341 -15.66 14.10 -11.08
CA ILE A 341 -16.88 13.28 -10.99
C ILE A 341 -17.58 13.23 -12.36
N ASP A 342 -17.70 14.36 -13.05
CA ASP A 342 -18.27 14.41 -14.40
C ASP A 342 -17.43 13.62 -15.41
N PHE A 343 -16.11 13.71 -15.35
CA PHE A 343 -15.20 12.91 -16.17
C PHE A 343 -15.40 11.41 -15.93
N LEU A 344 -15.47 10.97 -14.67
CA LEU A 344 -15.67 9.57 -14.32
C LEU A 344 -17.08 9.07 -14.69
N ASN A 345 -18.12 9.87 -14.49
CA ASN A 345 -19.49 9.51 -14.89
C ASN A 345 -19.65 9.35 -16.41
N ASN A 346 -18.86 10.09 -17.20
CA ASN A 346 -18.86 10.02 -18.66
C ASN A 346 -17.87 8.99 -19.23
N THR A 347 -17.19 8.21 -18.37
CA THR A 347 -16.22 7.20 -18.80
C THR A 347 -16.59 5.80 -18.30
N ASN A 348 -15.88 4.80 -18.81
CA ASN A 348 -16.17 3.40 -18.48
C ASN A 348 -15.71 3.08 -17.06
N SER A 349 -16.67 2.75 -16.19
CA SER A 349 -16.45 2.41 -14.77
C SER A 349 -15.44 1.30 -14.53
N ILE A 350 -15.27 0.39 -15.48
CA ILE A 350 -14.31 -0.71 -15.41
C ILE A 350 -12.87 -0.20 -15.24
N PHE A 351 -12.56 1.00 -15.73
CA PHE A 351 -11.21 1.57 -15.71
C PHE A 351 -10.98 2.58 -14.58
N HIS A 352 -11.95 2.80 -13.70
CA HIS A 352 -11.83 3.82 -12.65
C HIS A 352 -10.65 3.59 -11.68
N TYR A 353 -10.32 2.34 -11.36
CA TYR A 353 -9.11 2.03 -10.57
C TYR A 353 -7.83 2.55 -11.25
N GLU A 354 -7.80 2.60 -12.59
CA GLU A 354 -6.66 3.05 -13.34
C GLU A 354 -6.53 4.56 -13.29
N PHE A 355 -7.66 5.29 -13.33
CA PHE A 355 -7.66 6.73 -13.06
C PHE A 355 -7.09 7.00 -11.67
N ILE A 356 -7.65 6.36 -10.63
CA ILE A 356 -7.18 6.50 -9.24
C ILE A 356 -5.68 6.21 -9.13
N ARG A 357 -5.22 5.10 -9.73
CA ARG A 357 -3.80 4.70 -9.75
C ARG A 357 -2.93 5.77 -10.39
N ILE A 358 -3.31 6.25 -11.58
CA ILE A 358 -2.60 7.31 -12.30
C ILE A 358 -2.59 8.59 -11.48
N SER A 359 -3.72 9.00 -10.90
CA SER A 359 -3.81 10.24 -10.10
C SER A 359 -2.86 10.22 -8.90
N ILE A 360 -2.76 9.08 -8.18
CA ILE A 360 -1.80 8.93 -7.07
C ILE A 360 -0.36 9.00 -7.58
N ILE A 361 -0.01 8.21 -8.60
CA ILE A 361 1.37 8.15 -9.13
C ILE A 361 1.82 9.47 -9.75
N GLU A 362 1.00 10.11 -10.58
CA GLU A 362 1.34 11.39 -11.22
C GLU A 362 1.58 12.48 -10.16
N SER A 363 0.90 12.41 -9.01
CA SER A 363 1.09 13.35 -7.89
C SER A 363 2.48 13.27 -7.21
N PHE A 364 3.23 12.18 -7.41
CA PHE A 364 4.56 12.01 -6.83
C PHE A 364 5.55 13.05 -7.38
N SER A 365 5.40 13.40 -8.66
CA SER A 365 6.21 14.43 -9.33
C SER A 365 5.75 15.87 -9.08
N LYS A 366 4.62 16.05 -8.37
CA LYS A 366 3.97 17.37 -8.20
C LYS A 366 4.28 17.98 -6.83
N ASN A 367 3.70 19.14 -6.55
CA ASN A 367 3.82 19.79 -5.25
C ASN A 367 2.88 19.15 -4.19
N ASN A 368 3.05 19.55 -2.93
CA ASN A 368 2.24 19.05 -1.81
C ASN A 368 0.74 19.36 -1.94
N ILE A 369 0.39 20.48 -2.58
CA ILE A 369 -1.01 20.87 -2.83
C ILE A 369 -1.69 19.82 -3.73
N CYS A 370 -1.03 19.37 -4.79
CA CYS A 370 -1.56 18.33 -5.67
C CYS A 370 -1.82 17.02 -4.91
N ARG A 371 -0.91 16.62 -4.01
CA ARG A 371 -1.10 15.42 -3.17
C ARG A 371 -2.26 15.56 -2.19
N LYS A 372 -2.48 16.78 -1.70
CA LYS A 372 -3.65 17.12 -0.88
C LYS A 372 -4.95 17.02 -1.69
N TYR A 373 -4.98 17.51 -2.94
CA TYR A 373 -6.11 17.32 -3.84
C TYR A 373 -6.42 15.84 -4.06
N ILE A 374 -5.39 15.00 -4.30
CA ILE A 374 -5.60 13.55 -4.40
C ILE A 374 -6.17 12.95 -3.12
N SER A 375 -5.68 13.37 -1.95
CA SER A 375 -6.21 12.84 -0.68
C SER A 375 -7.69 13.17 -0.51
N TYR A 376 -8.10 14.41 -0.79
CA TYR A 376 -9.51 14.79 -0.79
C TYR A 376 -10.30 14.07 -1.87
N LEU A 377 -9.68 13.76 -3.01
CA LEU A 377 -10.36 13.11 -4.12
C LEU A 377 -10.72 11.67 -3.74
N LEU A 378 -9.78 10.96 -3.12
CA LEU A 378 -10.01 9.60 -2.64
C LEU A 378 -11.11 9.55 -1.57
N ASP A 379 -11.15 10.53 -0.67
CA ASP A 379 -12.22 10.67 0.34
C ASP A 379 -13.59 10.91 -0.31
N ASN A 380 -13.69 11.91 -1.19
CA ASN A 380 -14.93 12.23 -1.91
C ASN A 380 -15.43 11.05 -2.77
N LEU A 381 -14.55 10.38 -3.51
CA LEU A 381 -14.91 9.22 -4.33
C LEU A 381 -15.37 8.04 -3.46
N CYS A 382 -14.71 7.80 -2.32
CA CYS A 382 -15.10 6.74 -1.39
C CYS A 382 -16.49 6.97 -0.79
N GLY A 383 -16.83 8.22 -0.46
CA GLY A 383 -18.14 8.61 0.07
C GLY A 383 -19.33 8.25 -0.82
N THR A 384 -19.10 8.01 -2.12
CA THR A 384 -20.16 7.58 -3.07
C THR A 384 -20.39 6.07 -3.12
N TYR A 385 -19.69 5.27 -2.29
CA TYR A 385 -19.72 3.79 -2.22
C TYR A 385 -19.26 3.02 -3.47
N TYR A 386 -19.36 3.60 -4.67
CA TYR A 386 -19.04 2.92 -5.94
C TYR A 386 -17.54 2.58 -6.10
N PHE A 387 -16.64 3.36 -5.49
CA PHE A 387 -15.20 3.31 -5.81
C PHE A 387 -14.33 2.54 -4.81
N LYS A 388 -14.89 2.01 -3.71
CA LYS A 388 -14.08 1.40 -2.64
C LYS A 388 -13.18 0.27 -3.14
N ASN A 389 -13.70 -0.62 -3.99
CA ASN A 389 -12.94 -1.71 -4.57
C ASN A 389 -11.88 -1.21 -5.56
N ASP A 390 -12.17 -0.17 -6.33
CA ASP A 390 -11.22 0.42 -7.28
C ASP A 390 -10.05 1.10 -6.57
N ILE A 391 -10.29 1.77 -5.45
CA ILE A 391 -9.24 2.34 -4.59
C ILE A 391 -8.35 1.22 -4.03
N ILE A 392 -8.94 0.13 -3.54
CA ILE A 392 -8.20 -1.04 -3.03
C ILE A 392 -7.30 -1.64 -4.12
N ILE A 393 -7.83 -1.86 -5.32
CA ILE A 393 -7.07 -2.38 -6.47
C ILE A 393 -5.91 -1.44 -6.83
N ALA A 394 -6.18 -0.13 -6.88
CA ALA A 394 -5.16 0.87 -7.17
C ALA A 394 -4.01 0.79 -6.16
N PHE A 395 -4.30 0.78 -4.85
CA PHE A 395 -3.25 0.67 -3.83
C PHE A 395 -2.51 -0.67 -3.86
N ILE A 396 -3.22 -1.80 -4.04
CA ILE A 396 -2.58 -3.12 -4.18
C ILE A 396 -1.55 -3.10 -5.31
N ARG A 397 -1.94 -2.57 -6.48
CA ARG A 397 -1.06 -2.50 -7.65
C ARG A 397 0.06 -1.50 -7.50
N ILE A 398 -0.19 -0.36 -6.85
CA ILE A 398 0.88 0.61 -6.59
C ILE A 398 1.94 0.00 -5.66
N ILE A 399 1.53 -0.66 -4.58
CA ILE A 399 2.45 -1.33 -3.66
C ILE A 399 3.14 -2.52 -4.35
N GLY A 400 2.41 -3.25 -5.20
CA GLY A 400 2.94 -4.37 -5.97
C GLY A 400 4.10 -3.99 -6.90
N TYR A 401 4.02 -2.81 -7.52
CA TYR A 401 5.02 -2.27 -8.44
C TYR A 401 5.83 -1.11 -7.82
N ILE A 402 5.93 -1.03 -6.50
CA ILE A 402 6.53 0.14 -5.82
C ILE A 402 8.00 0.34 -6.14
N ASP A 403 8.74 -0.77 -6.33
CA ASP A 403 10.17 -0.73 -6.66
C ASP A 403 10.37 -0.19 -8.10
N ASP A 404 9.46 -0.50 -9.03
CA ASP A 404 9.49 0.07 -10.38
C ASP A 404 9.22 1.58 -10.34
N TYR A 405 8.25 2.02 -9.52
CA TYR A 405 7.98 3.45 -9.36
C TYR A 405 9.10 4.22 -8.66
N GLU A 406 9.93 3.55 -7.85
CA GLU A 406 11.08 4.21 -7.20
C GLU A 406 12.15 4.65 -8.21
N ILE A 407 12.25 3.96 -9.36
CA ILE A 407 13.16 4.32 -10.45
C ILE A 407 12.83 5.73 -10.96
N ASP A 408 11.54 6.02 -11.15
CA ASP A 408 11.07 7.33 -11.62
C ASP A 408 10.91 8.34 -10.47
N PHE A 409 10.56 7.86 -9.27
CA PHE A 409 10.22 8.68 -8.11
C PHE A 409 10.93 8.16 -6.85
N PRO A 410 12.14 8.65 -6.51
CA PRO A 410 12.94 8.14 -5.40
C PRO A 410 12.25 8.17 -4.01
N GLN A 411 11.23 9.02 -3.85
CA GLN A 411 10.45 9.14 -2.61
C GLN A 411 9.12 8.36 -2.63
N SER A 412 8.88 7.51 -3.64
CA SER A 412 7.61 6.78 -3.84
C SER A 412 7.18 6.00 -2.59
N LYS A 413 8.11 5.31 -1.93
CA LYS A 413 7.86 4.54 -0.69
C LYS A 413 7.32 5.42 0.44
N GLU A 414 7.93 6.60 0.63
CA GLU A 414 7.51 7.56 1.65
C GLU A 414 6.16 8.19 1.30
N MET A 415 5.94 8.55 0.04
CA MET A 415 4.68 9.08 -0.45
C MET A 415 3.53 8.09 -0.26
N ILE A 416 3.75 6.81 -0.55
CA ILE A 416 2.75 5.76 -0.30
C ILE A 416 2.49 5.55 1.18
N CYS A 417 3.51 5.56 2.04
CA CYS A 417 3.28 5.53 3.49
C CYS A 417 2.37 6.68 3.95
N LYS A 418 2.56 7.88 3.39
CA LYS A 418 1.72 9.05 3.70
C LYS A 418 0.29 8.90 3.17
N PHE A 419 0.13 8.49 1.90
CA PHE A 419 -1.20 8.24 1.33
C PHE A 419 -1.97 7.16 2.09
N LEU A 420 -1.34 6.03 2.43
CA LEU A 420 -1.97 4.97 3.23
C LEU A 420 -2.39 5.48 4.61
N LEU A 421 -1.51 6.22 5.30
CA LEU A 421 -1.83 6.81 6.60
C LEU A 421 -3.02 7.77 6.52
N ARG A 422 -3.10 8.58 5.45
CA ARG A 422 -4.21 9.51 5.21
C ARG A 422 -5.50 8.77 4.88
N CYS A 423 -5.47 7.81 3.96
CA CYS A 423 -6.65 7.04 3.55
C CYS A 423 -7.23 6.20 4.70
N ILE A 424 -6.38 5.66 5.59
CA ILE A 424 -6.86 4.94 6.78
C ILE A 424 -7.48 5.90 7.80
N TYR A 425 -6.99 7.13 7.90
CA TYR A 425 -7.55 8.12 8.81
C TYR A 425 -8.90 8.67 8.30
N ASP A 426 -9.03 8.87 7.00
CA ASP A 426 -10.25 9.35 6.35
C ASP A 426 -11.27 8.22 6.11
N ASP A 427 -11.06 7.02 6.69
CA ASP A 427 -11.89 5.82 6.50
C ASP A 427 -12.08 5.37 5.02
N VAL A 428 -11.24 5.88 4.10
CA VAL A 428 -11.17 5.46 2.70
C VAL A 428 -10.67 4.01 2.59
N LEU A 429 -9.64 3.67 3.37
CA LEU A 429 -9.12 2.32 3.51
C LEU A 429 -9.36 1.80 4.93
N TYR A 430 -9.74 0.53 5.04
CA TYR A 430 -9.94 -0.09 6.35
C TYR A 430 -8.58 -0.37 7.03
N PRO A 431 -8.45 -0.27 8.37
CA PRO A 431 -7.17 -0.48 9.06
C PRO A 431 -6.52 -1.84 8.81
N ALA A 432 -7.32 -2.90 8.63
CA ALA A 432 -6.80 -4.24 8.33
C ALA A 432 -6.15 -4.36 6.93
N PHE A 433 -6.30 -3.36 6.05
CA PHE A 433 -5.71 -3.34 4.72
C PHE A 433 -4.20 -3.57 4.79
N LEU A 434 -3.50 -2.89 5.69
CA LEU A 434 -2.05 -3.06 5.87
C LEU A 434 -1.69 -4.50 6.25
N SER A 435 -2.51 -5.14 7.09
CA SER A 435 -2.30 -6.54 7.47
C SER A 435 -2.53 -7.49 6.29
N ASP A 436 -3.50 -7.21 5.42
CA ASP A 436 -3.79 -8.01 4.23
C ASP A 436 -2.65 -7.93 3.22
N ILE A 437 -2.12 -6.73 2.96
CA ILE A 437 -0.93 -6.54 2.11
C ILE A 437 0.29 -7.26 2.69
N TYR A 438 0.52 -7.13 4.00
CA TYR A 438 1.65 -7.73 4.69
C TYR A 438 1.62 -9.27 4.62
N LYS A 439 0.49 -9.90 4.99
CA LYS A 439 0.33 -11.37 4.98
C LYS A 439 0.51 -11.97 3.59
N LEU A 440 0.00 -11.30 2.57
CA LEU A 440 0.09 -11.77 1.19
C LEU A 440 1.45 -11.46 0.55
N HIS A 441 2.36 -10.76 1.25
CA HIS A 441 3.66 -10.35 0.72
C HIS A 441 3.51 -9.55 -0.60
N ILE A 442 2.51 -8.68 -0.67
CA ILE A 442 2.31 -7.78 -1.82
C ILE A 442 3.42 -6.72 -1.80
N GLY A 443 4.11 -6.54 -2.93
CA GLY A 443 5.29 -5.67 -3.03
C GLY A 443 6.56 -6.22 -2.34
N GLY A 444 6.57 -7.51 -1.97
CA GLY A 444 7.72 -8.17 -1.36
C GLY A 444 8.17 -7.50 -0.05
N VAL A 445 9.48 -7.47 0.18
CA VAL A 445 10.08 -6.87 1.39
C VAL A 445 9.79 -5.37 1.47
N THR A 446 9.81 -4.66 0.34
CA THR A 446 9.49 -3.24 0.26
C THR A 446 8.05 -2.96 0.67
N GLY A 447 7.09 -3.70 0.13
CA GLY A 447 5.68 -3.56 0.48
C GLY A 447 5.41 -3.85 1.96
N MET A 448 6.06 -4.87 2.52
CA MET A 448 6.00 -5.17 3.96
C MET A 448 6.59 -4.05 4.81
N MET A 449 7.72 -3.47 4.40
CA MET A 449 8.33 -2.30 5.05
C MET A 449 7.36 -1.12 5.09
N ILE A 450 6.70 -0.82 3.96
CA ILE A 450 5.69 0.26 3.86
C ILE A 450 4.54 0.01 4.83
N CYS A 451 4.03 -1.23 4.89
CA CYS A 451 2.95 -1.60 5.82
C CYS A 451 3.36 -1.41 7.27
N ASN A 452 4.54 -1.92 7.66
CA ASN A 452 5.06 -1.78 9.02
C ASN A 452 5.29 -0.32 9.40
N LYS A 453 5.90 0.47 8.51
CA LYS A 453 6.15 1.90 8.75
C LYS A 453 4.84 2.69 8.89
N THR A 454 3.85 2.38 8.06
CA THR A 454 2.51 2.99 8.15
C THR A 454 1.82 2.60 9.45
N GLN A 455 1.89 1.31 9.85
CA GLN A 455 1.31 0.82 11.09
C GLN A 455 1.97 1.43 12.33
N GLN A 456 3.30 1.60 12.32
CA GLN A 456 4.03 2.32 13.37
C GLN A 456 3.53 3.75 13.49
N ARG A 457 3.42 4.49 12.38
CA ARG A 457 2.86 5.86 12.39
C ARG A 457 1.43 5.92 12.93
N ILE A 458 0.59 4.93 12.64
CA ILE A 458 -0.76 4.83 13.22
C ILE A 458 -0.69 4.63 14.75
N ASN A 459 0.22 3.78 15.24
CA ASN A 459 0.36 3.48 16.66
C ASN A 459 0.98 4.64 17.45
N ASP A 460 1.99 5.30 16.88
CA ASP A 460 2.74 6.38 17.50
C ASP A 460 1.90 7.66 17.68
N LYS A 461 0.79 7.81 16.94
CA LYS A 461 -0.24 8.84 17.20
C LYS A 461 -0.74 8.87 18.63
N LYS A 462 -0.70 7.75 19.37
CA LYS A 462 -1.11 7.71 20.79
C LYS A 462 -0.03 8.24 21.75
N LYS A 463 1.22 8.40 21.31
CA LYS A 463 2.35 8.84 22.14
C LYS A 463 2.96 10.19 21.73
N LEU A 464 2.88 10.58 20.46
CA LEU A 464 3.69 11.68 19.90
C LEU A 464 2.94 12.97 19.57
N ASN A 465 1.63 13.08 19.82
CA ASN A 465 0.90 14.31 19.47
C ASN A 465 1.15 14.71 18.00
N PHE A 466 0.94 13.78 17.06
CA PHE A 466 0.90 14.07 15.61
C PHE A 466 -0.24 15.06 15.37
N ASN A 467 0.04 16.33 15.65
CA ASN A 467 -0.88 17.43 15.53
C ASN A 467 -1.14 17.61 14.03
N ASN A 468 -2.34 17.17 13.63
CA ASN A 468 -2.95 17.24 12.31
C ASN A 468 -2.34 16.34 11.22
N ILE A 469 -2.91 15.15 11.08
CA ILE A 469 -2.99 14.40 9.80
C ILE A 469 -3.46 15.26 8.62
N ASN A 470 -4.14 16.37 8.90
CA ASN A 470 -4.52 17.40 7.93
C ASN A 470 -3.32 18.12 7.30
N TYR A 471 -2.14 18.01 7.91
CA TYR A 471 -0.87 18.57 7.47
C TYR A 471 0.11 17.49 7.00
N ILE A 472 -0.33 16.27 6.69
CA ILE A 472 0.57 15.18 6.27
C ILE A 472 1.40 15.49 5.01
N TRP A 473 0.85 16.35 4.16
CA TRP A 473 1.51 16.88 2.97
C TRP A 473 2.17 18.24 3.21
N ASP A 474 1.84 18.93 4.29
CA ASP A 474 2.50 20.18 4.60
C ASP A 474 3.85 19.79 5.21
N GLU A 475 4.94 20.12 4.50
CA GLU A 475 6.28 20.01 5.08
C GLU A 475 6.37 20.88 6.34
N ASP A 476 7.39 20.66 7.18
CA ASP A 476 7.54 21.29 8.50
C ASP A 476 7.43 22.85 8.51
N ASP A 477 7.45 23.49 7.33
CA ASP A 477 6.90 24.83 7.10
C ASP A 477 5.68 24.81 6.13
N THR A 478 4.50 25.20 6.62
CA THR A 478 3.27 25.30 5.81
C THR A 478 3.40 26.33 4.66
N TYR A 479 2.62 26.17 3.58
CA TYR A 479 2.53 27.19 2.49
C TYR A 479 2.20 28.59 3.02
N GLU A 480 1.31 28.67 4.02
CA GLU A 480 0.98 29.92 4.71
C GLU A 480 2.20 30.49 5.44
N LYS A 481 3.01 29.64 6.10
CA LYS A 481 4.27 30.05 6.74
C LYS A 481 5.30 30.54 5.72
N MET A 482 5.41 29.93 4.54
CA MET A 482 6.25 30.44 3.44
C MET A 482 5.77 31.80 2.93
N LYS A 483 4.45 31.98 2.76
CA LYS A 483 3.83 33.25 2.34
C LYS A 483 4.05 34.35 3.37
N LEU A 484 3.94 34.03 4.66
CA LEU A 484 4.28 34.93 5.77
C LEU A 484 5.78 35.28 5.75
N LYS A 485 6.68 34.30 5.65
CA LYS A 485 8.14 34.55 5.54
C LYS A 485 8.49 35.46 4.35
N ARG A 486 7.79 35.32 3.21
CA ARG A 486 7.96 36.19 2.03
C ARG A 486 7.44 37.61 2.29
N LYS A 487 6.27 37.77 2.94
CA LYS A 487 5.76 39.08 3.35
C LYS A 487 6.72 39.77 4.34
N ILE A 488 7.16 39.06 5.38
CA ILE A 488 8.15 39.55 6.35
C ILE A 488 9.41 40.08 5.64
N ASN A 489 9.97 39.29 4.71
CA ASN A 489 11.16 39.70 3.96
C ASN A 489 10.90 40.95 3.11
N ASN A 490 9.76 41.03 2.43
CA ASN A 490 9.43 42.20 1.61
C ASN A 490 9.28 43.47 2.46
N THR A 491 8.55 43.40 3.58
CA THR A 491 8.39 44.55 4.50
C THR A 491 9.73 44.96 5.12
N LEU A 492 10.62 43.99 5.41
CA LEU A 492 11.97 44.30 5.89
C LEU A 492 12.81 45.00 4.83
N LEU A 493 12.73 44.55 3.57
CA LEU A 493 13.40 45.22 2.45
C LEU A 493 12.86 46.65 2.26
N GLU A 494 11.54 46.86 2.39
CA GLU A 494 10.95 48.20 2.33
C GLU A 494 11.55 49.13 3.40
N TYR A 495 11.70 48.64 4.64
CA TYR A 495 12.35 49.38 5.71
C TYR A 495 13.84 49.65 5.43
N PHE A 496 14.62 48.65 5.01
CA PHE A 496 16.05 48.83 4.75
C PHE A 496 16.36 49.68 3.51
N TYR A 497 15.44 49.77 2.53
CA TYR A 497 15.51 50.75 1.45
C TYR A 497 14.95 52.13 1.84
N SER A 498 14.61 52.33 3.11
CA SER A 498 14.07 53.59 3.67
C SER A 498 12.77 54.05 3.02
N TYR A 499 11.95 53.11 2.53
CA TYR A 499 10.61 53.42 2.04
C TYR A 499 9.59 53.61 3.17
N ILE A 500 9.86 53.00 4.33
CA ILE A 500 9.03 53.06 5.54
C ILE A 500 9.92 53.25 6.77
N ASP A 501 9.37 53.81 7.86
CA ASP A 501 10.07 53.97 9.14
C ASP A 501 9.80 52.80 10.13
N GLU A 502 10.39 52.85 11.33
CA GLU A 502 10.24 51.77 12.32
C GLU A 502 8.79 51.62 12.83
N GLU A 503 8.00 52.70 12.83
CA GLU A 503 6.61 52.66 13.27
C GLU A 503 5.73 52.05 12.19
N GLU A 504 5.93 52.44 10.93
CA GLU A 504 5.20 51.90 9.78
C GLU A 504 5.54 50.43 9.52
N PHE A 505 6.80 50.02 9.69
CA PHE A 505 7.18 48.60 9.67
C PHE A 505 6.40 47.80 10.72
N PHE A 506 6.33 48.30 11.96
CA PHE A 506 5.60 47.62 13.03
C PHE A 506 4.12 47.48 12.68
N LEU A 507 3.48 48.54 12.17
CA LEU A 507 2.07 48.50 11.77
C LEU A 507 1.81 47.48 10.65
N HIS A 508 2.66 47.45 9.62
CA HIS A 508 2.54 46.44 8.56
C HIS A 508 2.76 45.02 9.08
N LEU A 509 3.75 44.81 9.94
CA LEU A 509 4.03 43.51 10.51
C LEU A 509 2.88 43.02 11.40
N ASP A 510 2.33 43.89 12.25
CA ASP A 510 1.21 43.59 13.16
C ASP A 510 -0.09 43.29 12.40
N GLU A 511 -0.28 43.87 11.21
CA GLU A 511 -1.45 43.61 10.36
C GLU A 511 -1.56 42.14 9.95
N PHE A 512 -0.43 41.49 9.62
CA PHE A 512 -0.44 40.13 9.06
C PHE A 512 0.24 39.07 9.92
N LEU A 513 1.04 39.45 10.93
CA LEU A 513 1.73 38.52 11.81
C LEU A 513 1.25 38.70 13.26
N PRO A 514 0.45 37.76 13.79
CA PRO A 514 -0.05 37.85 15.16
C PRO A 514 1.05 38.01 16.21
N LEU A 515 0.74 38.72 17.30
CA LEU A 515 1.62 38.81 18.47
C LEU A 515 2.00 37.40 18.97
N TYR A 516 3.27 37.22 19.32
CA TYR A 516 3.84 35.95 19.80
C TYR A 516 3.79 34.77 18.81
N HIS A 517 3.70 35.03 17.51
CA HIS A 517 3.80 33.99 16.48
C HIS A 517 5.14 33.24 16.53
N ASP A 518 5.16 31.98 16.10
CA ASP A 518 6.39 31.16 16.03
C ASP A 518 7.47 31.72 15.09
N LEU A 519 7.14 32.71 14.25
CA LEU A 519 8.04 33.36 13.30
C LEU A 519 8.73 34.60 13.88
N CYS A 520 8.47 34.98 15.13
CA CYS A 520 9.13 36.14 15.74
C CYS A 520 10.66 36.00 15.78
N ASN A 521 11.18 34.78 16.00
CA ASN A 521 12.62 34.51 15.95
C ASN A 521 13.17 34.68 14.51
N TYR A 522 12.41 34.21 13.52
CA TYR A 522 12.73 34.38 12.11
C TYR A 522 12.76 35.86 11.69
N VAL A 523 11.84 36.69 12.20
CA VAL A 523 11.86 38.15 12.00
C VAL A 523 13.18 38.73 12.50
N VAL A 524 13.58 38.40 13.74
CA VAL A 524 14.85 38.86 14.33
C VAL A 524 16.05 38.42 13.48
N LYS A 525 16.11 37.12 13.11
CA LYS A 525 17.15 36.60 12.22
C LYS A 525 17.24 37.43 10.94
N LYS A 526 16.12 37.67 10.28
CA LYS A 526 16.08 38.38 9.00
C LYS A 526 16.42 39.87 9.13
N ILE A 527 16.09 40.52 10.25
CA ILE A 527 16.54 41.90 10.53
C ILE A 527 18.07 41.99 10.50
N PHE A 528 18.77 41.02 11.11
CA PHE A 528 20.23 41.05 11.16
C PHE A 528 20.90 40.56 9.89
N VAL A 529 20.32 39.58 9.19
CA VAL A 529 20.91 39.04 7.95
C VAL A 529 20.68 39.99 6.77
N LEU A 530 19.43 40.42 6.53
CA LEU A 530 19.10 41.23 5.35
C LEU A 530 19.75 42.61 5.40
N ASN A 531 19.87 43.23 6.57
CA ASN A 531 20.47 44.56 6.67
C ASN A 531 21.94 44.56 6.19
N VAL A 532 22.73 43.57 6.65
CA VAL A 532 24.16 43.46 6.33
C VAL A 532 24.37 43.25 4.82
N ASP A 533 23.44 42.54 4.18
CA ASP A 533 23.42 42.31 2.73
C ASP A 533 23.06 43.61 1.96
N VAL A 534 21.99 44.30 2.37
CA VAL A 534 21.42 45.43 1.62
C VAL A 534 22.26 46.70 1.72
N ASN A 535 22.47 47.24 2.92
CA ASN A 535 23.14 48.54 3.11
C ASN A 535 24.19 48.53 4.24
N ASN A 536 24.17 47.53 5.12
CA ASN A 536 25.07 47.36 6.26
C ASN A 536 25.08 48.54 7.26
N ASP A 537 23.99 49.31 7.36
CA ASP A 537 23.79 50.29 8.42
C ASP A 537 23.14 49.62 9.63
N LEU A 538 23.97 49.08 10.52
CA LEU A 538 23.51 48.35 11.72
C LEU A 538 22.59 49.19 12.62
N ASN A 539 22.66 50.53 12.56
CA ASN A 539 21.75 51.39 13.34
C ASN A 539 20.29 51.17 12.96
N MET A 540 19.99 50.85 11.69
CA MET A 540 18.63 50.51 11.25
C MET A 540 18.14 49.23 11.94
N SER A 541 18.96 48.17 11.99
CA SER A 541 18.60 46.95 12.75
C SER A 541 18.40 47.24 14.24
N TYR A 542 19.25 48.08 14.85
CA TYR A 542 19.15 48.41 16.27
C TYR A 542 17.88 49.19 16.60
N LYS A 543 17.55 50.22 15.81
CA LYS A 543 16.32 51.00 15.96
C LYS A 543 15.08 50.12 15.80
N LEU A 544 15.09 49.22 14.82
CA LEU A 544 13.96 48.33 14.58
C LEU A 544 13.74 47.34 15.72
N ILE A 545 14.81 46.74 16.24
CA ILE A 545 14.72 45.87 17.43
C ILE A 545 14.25 46.65 18.66
N ASP A 546 14.81 47.84 18.91
CA ASP A 546 14.36 48.74 19.99
C ASP A 546 12.84 49.02 19.85
N CYS A 547 12.36 49.33 18.64
CA CYS A 547 10.94 49.57 18.37
C CYS A 547 10.06 48.34 18.67
N LEU A 548 10.40 47.18 18.12
CA LEU A 548 9.61 45.95 18.27
C LEU A 548 9.57 45.45 19.73
N ILE A 549 10.65 45.63 20.49
CA ILE A 549 10.67 45.33 21.93
C ILE A 549 9.79 46.34 22.70
N ASN A 550 9.93 47.64 22.44
CA ASN A 550 9.15 48.67 23.13
C ASN A 550 7.63 48.54 22.89
N LYS A 551 7.23 48.05 21.71
CA LYS A 551 5.83 47.75 21.38
C LYS A 551 5.37 46.36 21.90
N ASN A 552 6.23 45.61 22.58
CA ASN A 552 6.00 44.23 23.03
C ASN A 552 5.65 43.24 21.90
N PHE A 553 6.12 43.48 20.68
CA PHE A 553 5.91 42.57 19.55
C PHE A 553 6.85 41.37 19.60
N ILE A 554 8.11 41.60 20.01
CA ILE A 554 9.12 40.58 20.28
C ILE A 554 9.61 40.70 21.73
N SER A 555 10.01 39.58 22.32
CA SER A 555 10.62 39.52 23.65
C SER A 555 12.14 39.32 23.57
N GLU A 556 12.85 39.51 24.68
CA GLU A 556 14.28 39.17 24.81
C GLU A 556 14.57 37.71 24.40
N LYS A 557 13.67 36.78 24.75
CA LYS A 557 13.78 35.37 24.31
C LYS A 557 13.68 35.21 22.79
N ASN A 558 12.88 36.03 22.13
CA ASN A 558 12.82 36.00 20.66
C ASN A 558 14.09 36.56 20.05
N VAL A 559 14.72 37.54 20.71
CA VAL A 559 16.02 38.08 20.28
C VAL A 559 17.10 37.00 20.41
N GLU A 560 17.19 36.34 21.56
CA GLU A 560 18.11 35.21 21.78
C GLU A 560 17.87 34.08 20.76
N GLY A 561 16.62 33.70 20.55
CA GLY A 561 16.25 32.71 19.54
C GLY A 561 16.68 33.09 18.12
N GLY A 562 16.44 34.35 17.73
CA GLY A 562 16.88 34.87 16.43
C GLY A 562 18.40 34.88 16.26
N VAL A 563 19.15 35.23 17.32
CA VAL A 563 20.63 35.16 17.34
C VAL A 563 21.11 33.73 17.16
N MET A 564 20.50 32.77 17.86
CA MET A 564 20.83 31.35 17.70
C MET A 564 20.48 30.83 16.30
N GLU A 565 19.37 31.27 15.70
CA GLU A 565 19.04 30.91 14.32
C GLU A 565 20.01 31.51 13.30
N VAL A 566 20.61 32.67 13.57
CA VAL A 566 21.69 33.21 12.74
C VAL A 566 22.93 32.32 12.87
N LEU A 567 23.33 32.01 14.10
CA LEU A 567 24.50 31.18 14.41
C LEU A 567 24.40 29.80 13.73
N ASN A 568 23.24 29.14 13.82
CA ASN A 568 23.00 27.83 13.20
C ASN A 568 23.11 27.84 11.67
N SER A 569 22.91 29.00 11.03
CA SER A 569 23.05 29.17 9.57
C SER A 569 24.27 30.00 9.17
N LEU A 570 25.21 30.24 10.09
CA LEU A 570 26.31 31.18 9.89
C LEU A 570 27.18 30.78 8.70
N ARG A 571 27.48 29.48 8.55
CA ARG A 571 28.28 28.95 7.44
C ARG A 571 27.66 29.24 6.08
N ASP A 572 26.35 29.05 5.95
CA ASP A 572 25.64 29.33 4.70
C ASP A 572 25.59 30.83 4.41
N ILE A 573 25.35 31.65 5.43
CA ILE A 573 25.31 33.11 5.29
C ILE A 573 26.67 33.67 4.81
N ILE A 574 27.79 33.10 5.25
CA ILE A 574 29.13 33.53 4.84
C ILE A 574 29.35 33.34 3.34
N LEU A 575 28.75 32.30 2.74
CA LEU A 575 28.87 32.05 1.30
C LEU A 575 28.33 33.23 0.48
N ASP A 576 27.24 33.84 0.95
CA ASP A 576 26.61 34.98 0.30
C ASP A 576 27.21 36.32 0.76
N ILE A 577 27.58 36.42 2.04
CA ILE A 577 28.03 37.65 2.70
C ILE A 577 29.35 37.38 3.46
N PRO A 578 30.51 37.42 2.78
CA PRO A 578 31.80 37.07 3.40
C PRO A 578 32.18 37.94 4.62
N LYS A 579 31.69 39.18 4.67
CA LYS A 579 31.91 40.12 5.79
C LYS A 579 31.02 39.85 7.01
N TYR A 580 30.04 38.96 6.90
CA TYR A 580 28.99 38.76 7.91
C TYR A 580 29.53 38.44 9.32
N PRO A 581 30.57 37.61 9.51
CA PRO A 581 31.08 37.31 10.86
C PRO A 581 31.53 38.54 11.63
N ILE A 582 32.16 39.51 10.95
CA ILE A 582 32.64 40.75 11.58
C ILE A 582 31.45 41.60 12.04
N GLU A 583 30.41 41.69 11.20
CA GLU A 583 29.22 42.48 11.50
C GLU A 583 28.34 41.80 12.56
N PHE A 584 28.19 40.47 12.50
CA PHE A 584 27.47 39.69 13.49
C PHE A 584 28.09 39.86 14.89
N LYS A 585 29.42 39.95 14.98
CA LYS A 585 30.12 40.24 16.25
C LYS A 585 29.69 41.58 16.83
N LYS A 586 29.59 42.63 15.99
CA LYS A 586 29.14 43.96 16.43
C LYS A 586 27.68 43.92 16.88
N ILE A 587 26.82 43.22 16.14
CA ILE A 587 25.40 43.06 16.48
C ILE A 587 25.26 42.42 17.85
N VAL A 588 25.90 41.26 18.08
CA VAL A 588 25.79 40.51 19.34
C VAL A 588 26.40 41.28 20.51
N THR A 589 27.49 42.02 20.29
CA THR A 589 28.06 42.93 21.31
C THR A 589 27.10 44.05 21.68
N HIS A 590 26.40 44.65 20.71
CA HIS A 590 25.40 45.68 20.97
C HIS A 590 24.20 45.14 21.74
N LEU A 591 23.70 43.96 21.36
CA LEU A 591 22.57 43.31 22.04
C LEU A 591 22.90 42.99 23.51
N LEU A 592 24.13 42.56 23.80
CA LEU A 592 24.59 42.35 25.18
C LEU A 592 24.63 43.66 25.97
N GLN A 593 25.16 44.74 25.38
CA GLN A 593 25.20 46.07 26.02
C GLN A 593 23.80 46.59 26.36
N LYS A 594 22.83 46.34 25.48
CA LYS A 594 21.41 46.67 25.67
C LYS A 594 20.67 45.71 26.62
N LYS A 595 21.32 44.60 27.03
CA LYS A 595 20.73 43.51 27.81
C LYS A 595 19.56 42.79 27.13
N TYR A 596 19.57 42.74 25.80
CA TYR A 596 18.56 42.00 25.02
C TYR A 596 18.91 40.52 24.84
N ILE A 597 20.15 40.14 25.16
CA ILE A 597 20.61 38.75 25.24
C ILE A 597 21.36 38.53 26.54
N SER A 598 21.36 37.30 27.03
CA SER A 598 22.15 36.86 28.18
C SER A 598 23.64 36.74 27.87
N GLN A 599 24.47 36.75 28.94
CA GLN A 599 25.90 36.48 28.83
C GLN A 599 26.17 35.07 28.29
N ASP A 600 25.34 34.09 28.66
CA ASP A 600 25.47 32.71 28.20
C ASP A 600 25.35 32.61 26.67
N ILE A 601 24.34 33.28 26.08
CA ILE A 601 24.17 33.33 24.61
C ILE A 601 25.35 34.04 23.95
N PHE A 602 25.84 35.13 24.55
CA PHE A 602 27.02 35.83 24.04
C PHE A 602 28.26 34.93 24.00
N ASP A 603 28.50 34.18 25.07
CA ASP A 603 29.66 33.29 25.20
C ASP A 603 29.57 32.11 24.20
N VAL A 604 28.37 31.55 23.99
CA VAL A 604 28.11 30.51 22.98
C VAL A 604 28.45 31.04 21.58
N VAL A 605 27.97 32.23 21.23
CA VAL A 605 28.25 32.83 19.91
C VAL A 605 29.74 33.17 19.75
N ALA A 606 30.38 33.69 20.79
CA ALA A 606 31.80 34.04 20.75
C ALA A 606 32.68 32.81 20.48
N LYS A 607 32.38 31.67 21.13
CA LYS A 607 33.10 30.41 20.93
C LYS A 607 32.96 29.88 19.50
N GLU A 608 31.75 29.84 18.95
CA GLU A 608 31.51 29.38 17.57
C GLU A 608 32.16 30.31 16.54
N MET A 609 32.16 31.63 16.78
CA MET A 609 32.79 32.59 15.90
C MET A 609 34.32 32.45 15.86
N GLU A 610 34.97 32.08 16.97
CA GLU A 610 36.41 31.78 16.98
C GLU A 610 36.77 30.60 16.08
N VAL A 611 35.91 29.59 15.97
CA VAL A 611 36.12 28.46 15.04
C VAL A 611 36.06 28.96 13.60
N VAL A 612 35.04 29.75 13.27
CA VAL A 612 34.82 30.28 11.92
C VAL A 612 35.91 31.27 11.46
N PHE A 613 36.54 32.02 12.38
CA PHE A 613 37.65 32.92 12.03
C PHE A 613 39.01 32.22 11.90
N ASN A 614 39.14 30.98 12.38
CA ASN A 614 40.37 30.20 12.36
C ASN A 614 40.42 29.14 11.23
N GLU A 615 39.28 28.89 10.57
CA GLU A 615 39.16 28.14 9.30
C GLU A 615 39.28 29.10 8.10
#